data_AF-A0A1A9W2S6-F1
#
_entry.id   AF-A0A1A9W2S6-F1
#
_cell.length_a   1.000
_cell.length_b   1.000
_cell.length_c   1.000
_cell.angle_alpha   90.00
_cell.angle_beta   90.00
_cell.angle_gamma   90.00
#
_symmetry.space_group_name_H-M   'P 1'
#
loop_
_entity.id
_entity.type
_entity.pdbx_description
1 polymer ?
#
loop_
_entity_poly.entity_id
_entity_poly.type
_entity_poly.pdbx_seq_one_letter_code
_entity_poly.pdbx_strand_id
1 'polypeptide(L)'
;MMRAKRPRAPEPIRFEPEPQQDLENDDSGSQEKDLPEIPTNFLSPSVREYLELGKSIPGRPGVDYPILSAIPYTNFYCDEQLYPGFFADMETRCQGWHYCDIDGRQASFLCPNGTQFSQAVFVCDWWFNVRCDLSPRLYAINARLYQRPKVNPTRPHRIITKELIDDIFN
;
A
#
# COMPACT_ATOMS: atom_id res chain seq x y z
N MET A 1 -26.53 -57.26 -29.59
CA MET A 1 -25.85 -56.16 -28.86
C MET A 1 -24.49 -56.65 -28.38
N MET A 2 -23.40 -56.28 -29.05
CA MET A 2 -22.04 -56.64 -28.63
C MET A 2 -21.48 -55.54 -27.71
N ARG A 3 -21.09 -55.92 -26.48
CA ARG A 3 -20.54 -55.02 -25.48
C ARG A 3 -19.03 -54.82 -25.75
N ALA A 4 -18.66 -53.68 -26.32
CA ALA A 4 -17.27 -53.28 -26.47
C ALA A 4 -16.62 -53.06 -25.10
N LYS A 5 -15.47 -53.70 -24.84
CA LYS A 5 -14.64 -53.44 -23.65
C LYS A 5 -13.72 -52.25 -23.95
N ARG A 6 -13.70 -51.24 -23.07
CA ARG A 6 -12.80 -50.08 -23.18
C ARG A 6 -11.35 -50.51 -22.88
N PRO A 7 -10.34 -49.96 -23.58
CA PRO A 7 -8.94 -50.21 -23.24
C PRO A 7 -8.58 -49.58 -21.89
N ARG A 8 -7.61 -50.19 -21.20
CA ARG A 8 -7.07 -49.76 -19.91
C ARG A 8 -6.24 -48.48 -20.08
N ALA A 9 -6.32 -47.56 -19.12
CA ALA A 9 -5.56 -46.31 -19.12
C ALA A 9 -4.03 -46.58 -19.10
N PRO A 10 -3.20 -45.69 -19.70
CA PRO A 10 -1.74 -45.78 -19.60
C PRO A 10 -1.26 -45.53 -18.17
N GLU A 11 -0.07 -46.03 -17.84
CA GLU A 11 0.55 -45.81 -16.52
C GLU A 11 0.81 -44.31 -16.24
N PRO A 12 0.72 -43.88 -14.98
CA PRO A 12 1.03 -42.51 -14.60
C PRO A 12 2.53 -42.24 -14.77
N ILE A 13 2.84 -41.14 -15.44
CA ILE A 13 4.20 -40.61 -15.58
C ILE A 13 4.73 -40.32 -14.17
N ARG A 14 5.87 -40.90 -13.79
CA ARG A 14 6.58 -40.53 -12.56
C ARG A 14 7.09 -39.10 -12.71
N PHE A 15 6.48 -38.18 -11.98
CA PHE A 15 7.09 -36.89 -11.70
C PHE A 15 8.26 -37.13 -10.74
N GLU A 16 9.44 -36.59 -11.08
CA GLU A 16 10.57 -36.53 -10.16
C GLU A 16 10.18 -35.76 -8.89
N PRO A 17 10.76 -36.09 -7.73
CA PRO A 17 10.37 -35.45 -6.47
C PRO A 17 10.73 -33.96 -6.49
N GLU A 18 9.83 -33.14 -5.95
CA GLU A 18 10.06 -31.72 -5.71
C GLU A 18 11.36 -31.52 -4.89
N PRO A 19 12.22 -30.55 -5.26
CA PRO A 19 13.39 -30.24 -4.46
C PRO A 19 12.96 -29.70 -3.09
N GLN A 20 13.62 -30.17 -2.03
CA GLN A 20 13.36 -29.72 -0.66
C GLN A 20 13.66 -28.22 -0.54
N GLN A 21 12.66 -27.47 -0.07
CA GLN A 21 12.83 -26.06 0.30
C GLN A 21 13.26 -25.99 1.76
N ASP A 22 14.56 -25.88 1.99
CA ASP A 22 15.13 -25.61 3.31
C ASP A 22 14.96 -24.12 3.62
N LEU A 23 13.97 -23.80 4.46
CA LEU A 23 13.77 -22.47 5.03
C LEU A 23 14.50 -22.41 6.38
N GLU A 24 15.81 -22.17 6.35
CA GLU A 24 16.54 -21.74 7.55
C GLU A 24 17.06 -20.31 7.34
N ASN A 25 16.60 -19.42 8.23
CA ASN A 25 17.14 -18.10 8.43
C ASN A 25 18.62 -18.24 8.84
N ASP A 26 19.53 -17.65 8.09
CA ASP A 26 20.86 -17.36 8.63
C ASP A 26 21.28 -15.92 8.35
N ASP A 27 21.71 -15.32 9.44
CA ASP A 27 22.17 -13.96 9.60
C ASP A 27 23.63 -13.86 9.13
N SER A 28 23.97 -12.72 8.55
CA SER A 28 25.34 -12.24 8.31
C SER A 28 26.26 -13.06 7.38
N GLY A 29 26.60 -12.46 6.23
CA GLY A 29 27.82 -12.80 5.48
C GLY A 29 27.63 -13.00 3.98
N SER A 30 28.11 -12.03 3.21
CA SER A 30 28.27 -12.04 1.76
C SER A 30 28.57 -13.41 1.13
N GLN A 31 27.57 -14.02 0.45
CA GLN A 31 27.78 -14.88 -0.72
C GLN A 31 26.64 -14.69 -1.71
N GLU A 32 26.89 -13.87 -2.71
CA GLU A 32 26.20 -13.90 -4.00
C GLU A 32 26.57 -15.22 -4.68
N LYS A 33 25.78 -16.28 -4.46
CA LYS A 33 25.93 -17.54 -5.18
C LYS A 33 24.58 -18.02 -5.72
N ASP A 34 24.56 -18.13 -7.04
CA ASP A 34 23.64 -18.92 -7.86
C ASP A 34 22.15 -18.52 -7.82
N LEU A 35 21.86 -17.24 -8.08
CA LEU A 35 20.62 -16.95 -8.82
C LEU A 35 20.85 -17.34 -10.29
N PRO A 36 20.00 -18.20 -10.89
CA PRO A 36 20.12 -18.47 -12.32
C PRO A 36 19.97 -17.16 -13.10
N GLU A 37 20.97 -16.81 -13.91
CA GLU A 37 20.87 -15.71 -14.88
C GLU A 37 19.80 -16.06 -15.91
N ILE A 38 18.56 -15.65 -15.65
CA ILE A 38 17.47 -15.79 -16.60
C ILE A 38 17.81 -14.89 -17.79
N PRO A 39 17.87 -15.40 -19.04
CA PRO A 39 18.12 -14.59 -20.21
C PRO A 39 17.11 -13.43 -20.20
N THR A 40 17.59 -12.19 -20.25
CA THR A 40 16.73 -11.01 -20.12
C THR A 40 15.53 -11.12 -21.07
N ASN A 41 15.75 -11.58 -22.30
CA ASN A 41 14.77 -11.79 -23.37
C ASN A 41 13.66 -12.82 -23.08
N PHE A 42 13.72 -13.56 -21.97
CA PHE A 42 12.70 -14.54 -21.58
C PHE A 42 11.54 -13.91 -20.79
N LEU A 43 11.80 -12.80 -20.08
CA LEU A 43 10.79 -12.11 -19.28
C LEU A 43 10.12 -11.01 -20.10
N SER A 44 8.79 -10.93 -20.04
CA SER A 44 8.03 -9.83 -20.64
C SER A 44 8.40 -8.50 -19.96
N PRO A 45 8.25 -7.35 -20.64
CA PRO A 45 8.55 -6.05 -20.06
C PRO A 45 7.85 -5.79 -18.72
N SER A 46 6.56 -6.14 -18.63
CA SER A 46 5.77 -5.98 -17.40
C SER A 46 6.25 -6.89 -16.26
N VAL A 47 6.73 -8.10 -16.57
CA VAL A 47 7.26 -9.00 -15.54
C VAL A 47 8.60 -8.48 -15.01
N ARG A 48 9.46 -7.91 -15.87
CA ARG A 48 10.71 -7.28 -15.44
C ARG A 48 10.45 -6.10 -14.49
N GLU A 49 9.48 -5.25 -14.84
CA GLU A 49 9.08 -4.10 -14.00
C GLU A 49 8.59 -4.54 -12.61
N TYR A 50 7.79 -5.61 -12.54
CA TYR A 50 7.36 -6.21 -11.28
C TYR A 50 8.52 -6.73 -10.42
N LEU A 51 9.50 -7.38 -11.05
CA LEU A 51 10.69 -7.90 -10.38
C LEU A 51 11.59 -6.78 -9.86
N GLU A 52 11.73 -5.68 -10.60
CA GLU A 52 12.47 -4.50 -10.15
C GLU A 52 11.78 -3.78 -8.99
N LEU A 53 10.44 -3.70 -9.01
CA LEU A 53 9.66 -3.14 -7.92
C LEU A 53 9.90 -3.92 -6.61
N GLY A 54 9.88 -5.26 -6.68
CA GLY A 54 10.14 -6.12 -5.52
C GLY A 54 11.58 -6.08 -4.99
N LYS A 55 12.55 -5.54 -5.75
CA LYS A 55 13.92 -5.30 -5.26
C LYS A 55 14.04 -4.00 -4.46
N SER A 56 13.22 -3.00 -4.79
CA SER A 56 13.33 -1.65 -4.23
C SER A 56 12.43 -1.41 -3.01
N ILE A 57 11.33 -2.17 -2.90
CA ILE A 57 10.33 -2.02 -1.83
C ILE A 57 10.28 -3.33 -1.03
N PRO A 58 10.50 -3.30 0.29
CA PRO A 58 10.39 -4.50 1.12
C PRO A 58 8.98 -5.11 1.01
N GLY A 59 8.91 -6.45 0.92
CA GLY A 59 7.66 -7.19 0.80
C GLY A 59 7.34 -7.63 -0.63
N ARG A 60 6.31 -8.47 -0.77
CA ARG A 60 5.85 -9.05 -2.03
C ARG A 60 4.75 -8.18 -2.64
N PRO A 61 4.97 -7.56 -3.82
CA PRO A 61 3.94 -6.78 -4.51
C PRO A 61 2.67 -7.62 -4.74
N GLY A 62 1.50 -7.04 -4.49
CA GLY A 62 0.19 -7.69 -4.66
C GLY A 62 -0.24 -8.56 -3.48
N VAL A 63 0.71 -9.06 -2.68
CA VAL A 63 0.44 -9.85 -1.47
C VAL A 63 0.49 -8.95 -0.25
N ASP A 64 1.67 -8.42 0.08
CA ASP A 64 1.89 -7.62 1.29
C ASP A 64 1.33 -6.20 1.14
N TYR A 65 1.35 -5.68 -0.08
CA TYR A 65 0.77 -4.37 -0.42
C TYR A 65 0.10 -4.39 -1.80
N PRO A 66 -0.95 -3.57 -1.99
CA PRO A 66 -1.64 -3.44 -3.27
C PRO A 66 -0.80 -2.70 -4.33
N ILE A 67 -1.07 -3.01 -5.60
CA ILE A 67 -0.32 -2.51 -6.77
C ILE A 67 -1.27 -2.12 -7.91
N LEU A 68 -2.35 -1.45 -7.54
CA LEU A 68 -3.34 -0.93 -8.46
C LEU A 68 -2.65 0.07 -9.41
N SER A 69 -2.96 -0.02 -10.70
CA SER A 69 -2.46 0.91 -11.73
C SER A 69 -3.41 2.07 -11.98
N ALA A 70 -4.67 1.94 -11.53
CA ALA A 70 -5.71 2.94 -11.62
C ALA A 70 -6.64 2.78 -10.42
N ILE A 71 -7.39 3.85 -10.11
CA ILE A 71 -8.36 3.85 -9.01
C ILE A 71 -9.57 3.01 -9.45
N PRO A 72 -9.86 1.87 -8.80
CA PRO A 72 -11.04 1.10 -9.11
C PRO A 72 -12.30 1.83 -8.60
N TYR A 73 -13.45 1.43 -9.13
CA TYR A 73 -14.72 1.83 -8.55
C TYR A 73 -14.97 1.02 -7.27
N THR A 74 -15.25 1.70 -6.17
CA THR A 74 -15.49 1.13 -4.84
C THR A 74 -16.79 1.68 -4.25
N ASN A 75 -17.34 1.04 -3.22
CA ASN A 75 -18.58 1.47 -2.60
C ASN A 75 -18.36 2.56 -1.53
N PHE A 76 -17.54 3.57 -1.86
CA PHE A 76 -17.29 4.72 -1.02
C PHE A 76 -17.96 5.97 -1.59
N TYR A 77 -18.78 6.62 -0.76
CA TYR A 77 -19.43 7.88 -1.10
C TYR A 77 -19.28 8.93 -0.01
N CYS A 78 -19.02 10.18 -0.43
CA CYS A 78 -18.82 11.31 0.47
C CYS A 78 -20.08 11.74 1.23
N ASP A 79 -21.27 11.50 0.69
CA ASP A 79 -22.56 11.80 1.31
C ASP A 79 -22.92 10.85 2.47
N GLU A 80 -22.31 9.67 2.51
CA GLU A 80 -22.43 8.73 3.63
C GLU A 80 -21.47 9.08 4.80
N GLN A 81 -20.54 10.02 4.60
CA GLN A 81 -19.56 10.39 5.61
C GLN A 81 -20.04 11.52 6.51
N LEU A 82 -19.77 11.41 7.82
CA LEU A 82 -20.20 12.39 8.81
C LEU A 82 -19.48 13.75 8.68
N TYR A 83 -18.26 13.77 8.16
CA TYR A 83 -17.43 14.97 8.07
C TYR A 83 -16.82 15.08 6.66
N PRO A 84 -16.65 16.28 6.10
CA PRO A 84 -15.78 16.45 4.95
C PRO A 84 -14.32 16.18 5.35
N GLY A 85 -13.48 15.77 4.41
CA GLY A 85 -12.07 15.49 4.68
C GLY A 85 -11.50 14.36 3.83
N PHE A 86 -10.55 13.62 4.40
CA PHE A 86 -9.79 12.59 3.70
C PHE A 86 -10.14 11.22 4.23
N PHE A 87 -10.33 10.25 3.35
CA PHE A 87 -10.82 8.91 3.69
C PHE A 87 -10.00 7.84 2.99
N ALA A 88 -9.35 6.97 3.76
CA ALA A 88 -8.70 5.78 3.23
C ALA A 88 -9.76 4.81 2.66
N ASP A 89 -9.54 4.28 1.47
CA ASP A 89 -10.45 3.31 0.86
C ASP A 89 -10.08 1.88 1.29
N MET A 90 -10.97 1.25 2.06
CA MET A 90 -10.76 -0.11 2.56
C MET A 90 -10.78 -1.18 1.47
N GLU A 91 -11.57 -1.00 0.41
CA GLU A 91 -11.69 -1.97 -0.69
C GLU A 91 -10.40 -2.05 -1.50
N THR A 92 -9.64 -0.95 -1.56
CA THR A 92 -8.33 -0.89 -2.23
C THR A 92 -7.16 -1.27 -1.31
N ARG A 93 -7.42 -1.77 -0.09
CA ARG A 93 -6.41 -1.93 0.96
C ARG A 93 -5.63 -0.62 1.18
N CYS A 94 -6.36 0.49 1.29
CA CYS A 94 -5.84 1.84 1.52
C CYS A 94 -4.84 2.34 0.46
N GLN A 95 -4.67 1.71 -0.71
CA GLN A 95 -3.90 2.33 -1.79
C GLN A 95 -4.66 3.52 -2.38
N GLY A 96 -5.97 3.35 -2.54
CA GLY A 96 -6.91 4.39 -2.90
C GLY A 96 -7.33 5.18 -1.66
N TRP A 97 -7.64 6.45 -1.88
CA TRP A 97 -8.25 7.31 -0.88
C TRP A 97 -9.10 8.39 -1.55
N HIS A 98 -10.01 8.97 -0.78
CA HIS A 98 -10.98 9.93 -1.26
C HIS A 98 -10.90 11.24 -0.50
N TYR A 99 -11.01 12.34 -1.23
CA TYR A 99 -11.24 13.67 -0.71
C TYR A 99 -12.72 14.03 -0.85
N CYS A 100 -13.35 14.33 0.28
CA CYS A 100 -14.71 14.83 0.36
C CYS A 100 -14.70 16.31 0.69
N ASP A 101 -15.12 17.13 -0.25
CA ASP A 101 -15.25 18.57 -0.06
C ASP A 101 -16.47 18.92 0.83
N ILE A 102 -16.50 20.14 1.37
CA ILE A 102 -17.60 20.63 2.21
C ILE A 102 -18.95 20.65 1.47
N ASP A 103 -18.91 20.77 0.15
CA ASP A 103 -20.09 20.76 -0.72
C ASP A 103 -20.50 19.33 -1.16
N GLY A 104 -19.85 18.29 -0.62
CA GLY A 104 -20.12 16.88 -0.97
C GLY A 104 -19.45 16.40 -2.26
N ARG A 105 -18.64 17.24 -2.92
CA ARG A 105 -17.85 16.82 -4.09
C ARG A 105 -16.80 15.79 -3.69
N GLN A 106 -16.72 14.70 -4.45
CA GLN A 106 -15.76 13.62 -4.25
C GLN A 106 -14.65 13.66 -5.29
N ALA A 107 -13.41 13.53 -4.85
CA ALA A 107 -12.27 13.24 -5.70
C ALA A 107 -11.53 12.02 -5.15
N SER A 108 -11.10 11.12 -6.02
CA SER A 108 -10.39 9.90 -5.64
C SER A 108 -8.96 9.95 -6.14
N PHE A 109 -8.05 9.39 -5.35
CA PHE A 109 -6.61 9.40 -5.61
C PHE A 109 -6.01 8.03 -5.31
N LEU A 110 -4.82 7.79 -5.86
CA LEU A 110 -4.06 6.57 -5.64
C LEU A 110 -2.68 6.92 -5.09
N CYS A 111 -2.29 6.26 -4.02
CA CYS A 111 -0.93 6.26 -3.52
C CYS A 111 -0.01 5.44 -4.45
N PRO A 112 1.28 5.81 -4.60
CA PRO A 112 2.25 5.03 -5.36
C PRO A 112 2.36 3.57 -4.88
N ASN A 113 2.79 2.67 -5.76
CA ASN A 113 3.04 1.26 -5.42
C ASN A 113 4.01 1.15 -4.24
N GLY A 114 3.67 0.32 -3.24
CA GLY A 114 4.44 0.16 -2.00
C GLY A 114 4.06 1.11 -0.87
N THR A 115 3.11 2.02 -1.11
CA THR A 115 2.58 2.93 -0.09
C THR A 115 1.08 2.74 0.09
N GLN A 116 0.58 3.12 1.26
CA GLN A 116 -0.83 3.14 1.61
C GLN A 116 -1.17 4.49 2.23
N PHE A 117 -2.41 4.93 2.12
CA PHE A 117 -2.89 6.14 2.75
C PHE A 117 -3.06 5.91 4.26
N SER A 118 -2.32 6.67 5.06
CA SER A 118 -2.44 6.67 6.50
C SER A 118 -3.52 7.64 6.94
N GLN A 119 -4.68 7.08 7.31
CA GLN A 119 -5.80 7.88 7.81
C GLN A 119 -5.41 8.74 9.02
N ALA A 120 -4.48 8.29 9.87
CA ALA A 120 -4.08 8.98 11.10
C ALA A 120 -3.41 10.35 10.86
N VAL A 121 -2.68 10.48 9.75
CA VAL A 121 -1.82 11.64 9.46
C VAL A 121 -2.05 12.23 8.06
N PHE A 122 -3.00 11.67 7.30
CA PHE A 122 -3.43 12.14 5.98
C PHE A 122 -2.32 12.18 4.91
N VAL A 123 -1.47 11.16 4.88
CA VAL A 123 -0.38 11.04 3.90
C VAL A 123 -0.26 9.61 3.39
N CYS A 124 0.21 9.43 2.16
CA CYS A 124 0.69 8.13 1.69
C CYS A 124 2.03 7.83 2.38
N ASP A 125 2.11 6.74 3.13
CA ASP A 125 3.31 6.27 3.80
C ASP A 125 3.59 4.82 3.38
N TRP A 126 4.78 4.31 3.69
CA TRP A 126 5.16 2.94 3.42
C TRP A 126 4.16 1.96 3.99
N TRP A 127 3.83 0.92 3.22
CA TRP A 127 2.76 -0.01 3.55
C TRP A 127 2.88 -0.63 4.95
N PHE A 128 4.10 -0.85 5.45
CA PHE A 128 4.37 -1.43 6.77
C PHE A 128 4.19 -0.43 7.94
N ASN A 129 4.21 0.88 7.67
CA ASN A 129 3.93 1.93 8.65
C ASN A 129 2.42 2.18 8.82
N VAL A 130 1.64 1.84 7.81
CA VAL A 130 0.19 2.10 7.79
C VAL A 130 -0.58 0.96 8.46
N ARG A 131 -1.60 1.32 9.24
CA ARG A 131 -2.58 0.40 9.82
C ARG A 131 -3.94 0.62 9.15
N CYS A 132 -4.07 0.07 7.94
CA CYS A 132 -5.24 0.30 7.09
C CYS A 132 -6.55 -0.13 7.77
N ASP A 133 -6.52 -1.23 8.52
CA ASP A 133 -7.64 -1.77 9.30
C ASP A 133 -8.20 -0.79 10.35
N LEU A 134 -7.36 0.13 10.84
CA LEU A 134 -7.77 1.16 11.79
C LEU A 134 -8.42 2.37 11.13
N SER A 135 -8.32 2.53 9.81
CA SER A 135 -8.78 3.72 9.09
C SER A 135 -10.24 4.09 9.37
N PRO A 136 -11.22 3.16 9.36
CA PRO A 136 -12.61 3.52 9.61
C PRO A 136 -12.84 4.14 11.00
N ARG A 137 -12.07 3.71 12.01
CA ARG A 137 -12.13 4.29 13.36
C ARG A 137 -11.51 5.68 13.44
N LEU A 138 -10.63 6.00 12.49
CA LEU A 138 -9.91 7.26 12.42
C LEU A 138 -10.59 8.29 11.51
N TYR A 139 -11.65 7.95 10.76
CA TYR A 139 -12.40 8.93 9.96
C TYR A 139 -12.93 10.10 10.79
N ALA A 140 -13.22 9.90 12.08
CA ALA A 140 -13.66 10.95 12.98
C ALA A 140 -12.63 12.09 13.17
N ILE A 141 -11.35 11.87 12.86
CA ILE A 141 -10.34 12.94 12.97
C ILE A 141 -10.55 14.04 11.91
N ASN A 142 -11.26 13.74 10.81
CA ASN A 142 -11.67 14.73 9.80
C ASN A 142 -12.50 15.87 10.40
N ALA A 143 -13.18 15.64 11.51
CA ALA A 143 -13.92 16.67 12.24
C ALA A 143 -13.07 17.90 12.58
N ARG A 144 -11.74 17.76 12.65
CA ARG A 144 -10.79 18.82 13.01
C ARG A 144 -10.27 19.63 11.82
N LEU A 145 -10.40 19.16 10.58
CA LEU A 145 -9.78 19.77 9.40
C LEU A 145 -10.30 21.18 9.09
N TYR A 146 -11.60 21.39 9.23
CA TYR A 146 -12.26 22.65 8.89
C TYR A 146 -12.66 23.46 10.13
N GLN A 147 -12.16 23.10 11.31
CA GLN A 147 -12.39 23.89 12.52
C GLN A 147 -11.58 25.18 12.44
N ARG A 148 -12.25 26.32 12.63
CA ARG A 148 -11.52 27.57 12.85
C ARG A 148 -10.66 27.42 14.10
N PRO A 149 -9.36 27.73 14.05
CA PRO A 149 -8.54 27.78 15.25
C PRO A 149 -9.21 28.71 16.24
N LYS A 150 -9.48 28.22 17.46
CA LYS A 150 -9.92 29.07 18.58
C LYS A 150 -8.72 29.89 19.04
N VAL A 151 -8.35 30.91 18.27
CA VAL A 151 -7.33 31.87 18.68
C VAL A 151 -7.90 32.64 19.87
N ASN A 152 -7.23 32.59 21.02
CA ASN A 152 -7.57 33.47 22.11
C ASN A 152 -7.03 34.86 21.77
N PRO A 153 -7.89 35.87 21.48
CA PRO A 153 -7.44 37.18 21.01
C PRO A 153 -6.56 37.93 22.02
N THR A 154 -6.53 37.49 23.29
CA THR A 154 -5.73 38.09 24.36
C THR A 154 -4.34 37.48 24.53
N ARG A 155 -4.02 36.35 23.88
CA ARG A 155 -2.65 35.84 23.88
C ARG A 155 -1.87 36.57 22.78
N PRO A 156 -0.82 37.35 23.12
CA PRO A 156 0.04 37.91 22.09
C PRO A 156 0.63 36.75 21.28
N HIS A 157 0.55 36.83 19.95
CA HIS A 157 1.29 35.92 19.08
C HIS A 157 2.77 35.98 19.47
N ARG A 158 3.46 34.83 19.50
CA ARG A 158 4.89 34.80 19.79
C ARG A 158 5.61 35.63 18.73
N ILE A 159 6.16 36.77 19.15
CA ILE A 159 6.98 37.62 18.28
C ILE A 159 8.33 36.94 18.16
N ILE A 160 8.80 36.73 16.93
CA ILE A 160 10.17 36.28 16.69
C ILE A 160 11.08 37.49 16.93
N THR A 161 11.71 37.56 18.11
CA THR A 161 12.66 38.63 18.43
C THR A 161 14.04 38.29 17.87
N LYS A 162 14.90 39.30 17.72
CA LYS A 162 16.31 39.07 17.34
C LYS A 162 17.02 38.18 18.35
N GLU A 163 16.78 38.38 19.65
CA GLU A 163 17.39 37.52 20.67
C GLU A 163 17.00 36.04 20.49
N LEU A 164 15.73 35.77 20.14
CA LEU A 164 15.28 34.39 19.89
C LEU A 164 15.92 33.77 18.65
N ILE A 165 16.19 34.56 17.61
CA ILE A 165 16.90 34.08 16.41
C ILE A 165 18.35 33.78 16.78
N ASP A 166 19.00 34.70 17.49
CA ASP A 166 20.41 34.55 17.88
C ASP A 166 20.59 33.34 18.82
N ASP A 167 19.65 33.06 19.74
CA ASP A 167 19.67 31.88 20.62
C ASP A 167 19.40 30.55 19.89
N ILE A 168 18.70 30.56 18.75
CA ILE A 168 18.38 29.34 17.98
C ILE A 168 19.49 28.99 17.00
N PHE A 169 20.14 30.01 16.42
CA PHE A 169 21.07 29.85 15.30
C PHE A 169 22.54 30.06 15.66
N ASN A 170 22.88 30.23 16.94
CA ASN A 170 24.24 30.36 17.46
C ASN A 170 24.55 29.29 18.52
#